data_AF-A0A6A6TVZ5-F1
#
_entry.id   AF-A0A6A6TVZ5-F1
#
_cell.length_a   1.000
_cell.length_b   1.000
_cell.length_c   1.000
_cell.angle_alpha   90.00
_cell.angle_beta   90.00
_cell.angle_gamma   90.00
#
_symmetry.space_group_name_H-M   'P 1'
#
loop_
_entity.id
_entity.type
_entity.pdbx_description
1 polymer ?
#
loop_
_entity_poly.entity_id
_entity_poly.type
_entity_poly.pdbx_seq_one_letter_code
_entity_poly.pdbx_strand_id
1 'polypeptide(L)'
;MIQQPTKIMGLHANWTQSSSSLLRALRLGWKPSSCQKRAKGTFMRPLPPPRPEPPEVEFIYFRGVRRAVKEPSKNPGHFNGIQRLIGGHKGLSPIHTAIVAFGSNLGDRVATIENACRKINGLPTTKLVRSSCIYETKAMYVTDQADFLNGVCEVKTRLSPLGLLDGLQSIEKELKRVKVIDKGPRTIDLDILLYGDSVFHHERLDIPHKLMLEREFVLRPLCDLIPEKSHPLHQDNTFLSHLNTLSSNSLAPLTFLSSELPIPNAVSPGRPPVVMGILNVTPDSFSDGGIHDPTDQDQLQQTISNMLDSGATIIDIGGESTRPGSEPIDEDEETRRILPAVRTAVALCFNRKAIVSVDTYRATVANAALIAGAHMINDVTCARNDYLLKAVAEHDASYVLMHSRGTAKTMFSEKHTDYGDDIVATVGAELLKGVEKAQRLGVRRWRIVLDPGFGFAKTAEQNVELLERFDELKAYPGLESFPWLVGISRKKFVRGLAGLNEEKWDNDGADEGTMQVLDKYLSGKVDIHRVHGPLVAKLAQSSVEAS
;
A
#
# COMPACT_ATOMS: atom_id res chain seq x y z
N MET A 1 -0.41 74.43 33.99
CA MET A 1 -0.62 73.12 34.65
C MET A 1 0.15 72.11 33.80
N ILE A 2 1.46 71.94 34.06
CA ILE A 2 2.05 70.93 34.96
C ILE A 2 1.77 69.52 34.41
N GLN A 3 2.71 68.63 34.11
CA GLN A 3 4.16 68.60 33.93
C GLN A 3 4.45 67.18 33.38
N GLN A 4 5.47 67.05 32.53
CA GLN A 4 6.05 65.75 32.14
C GLN A 4 7.02 65.20 33.26
N PRO A 5 8.00 64.31 33.00
CA PRO A 5 8.00 62.86 33.29
C PRO A 5 9.20 62.43 34.19
N THR A 6 9.62 61.14 34.15
CA THR A 6 10.82 60.47 34.76
C THR A 6 10.68 60.03 36.24
N LYS A 7 11.22 58.91 36.77
CA LYS A 7 12.57 58.27 36.74
C LYS A 7 12.50 56.81 37.30
N ILE A 8 13.21 55.80 36.76
CA ILE A 8 14.59 55.28 37.00
C ILE A 8 14.81 54.40 38.26
N MET A 9 15.31 53.18 38.03
CA MET A 9 16.52 52.51 38.62
C MET A 9 16.84 51.30 37.69
N GLY A 10 17.97 51.16 36.98
CA GLY A 10 19.39 51.08 37.38
C GLY A 10 19.72 49.61 37.69
N LEU A 11 20.53 48.83 36.95
CA LEU A 11 21.96 49.00 36.59
C LEU A 11 22.40 48.05 35.43
N HIS A 12 23.29 48.57 34.55
CA HIS A 12 24.55 48.02 33.96
C HIS A 12 24.69 46.53 33.59
N ALA A 13 25.41 46.07 32.54
CA ALA A 13 26.17 46.59 31.38
C ALA A 13 26.61 45.34 30.57
N ASN A 14 26.32 45.19 29.27
CA ASN A 14 27.14 45.49 28.06
C ASN A 14 28.45 44.70 27.80
N TRP A 15 28.67 44.44 26.50
CA TRP A 15 29.89 44.04 25.73
C TRP A 15 30.12 42.52 25.54
N THR A 16 30.50 41.93 24.39
CA THR A 16 30.43 42.12 22.91
C THR A 16 31.46 41.16 22.28
N GLN A 17 31.10 40.56 21.13
CA GLN A 17 31.92 40.28 19.93
C GLN A 17 33.23 39.43 19.89
N SER A 18 33.38 38.84 18.69
CA SER A 18 34.55 38.22 17.99
C SER A 18 34.83 36.76 18.37
N SER A 19 34.79 35.74 17.50
CA SER A 19 35.29 35.45 16.12
C SER A 19 36.81 35.47 15.90
N SER A 20 37.29 34.37 15.29
CA SER A 20 38.64 34.05 14.78
C SER A 20 39.62 33.55 15.86
N SER A 21 40.48 32.54 15.68
CA SER A 21 41.05 31.92 14.47
C SER A 21 41.91 30.67 14.81
N LEU A 22 41.96 29.72 13.86
CA LEU A 22 43.13 28.96 13.36
C LEU A 22 44.12 28.17 14.26
N LEU A 23 44.44 26.97 13.73
CA LEU A 23 45.75 26.26 13.65
C LEU A 23 46.08 25.08 14.61
N ARG A 24 46.12 23.90 13.96
CA ARG A 24 47.17 22.86 13.96
C ARG A 24 48.06 22.65 15.20
N ALA A 25 48.03 21.43 15.74
CA ALA A 25 49.22 20.59 16.04
C ALA A 25 48.73 19.16 16.39
N LEU A 26 48.91 18.15 15.52
CA LEU A 26 50.06 17.25 15.40
C LEU A 26 50.51 16.54 16.70
N ARG A 27 50.24 15.22 16.69
CA ARG A 27 51.18 14.10 16.92
C ARG A 27 51.62 13.73 18.35
N LEU A 28 51.78 12.41 18.48
CA LEU A 28 52.41 11.61 19.54
C LEU A 28 51.48 11.36 20.74
N GLY A 29 50.99 10.14 21.03
CA GLY A 29 51.63 8.85 20.88
C GLY A 29 52.30 8.47 22.19
N TRP A 30 51.52 8.02 23.20
CA TRP A 30 52.06 7.16 24.25
C TRP A 30 50.99 6.29 24.91
N LYS A 31 51.43 5.06 25.18
CA LYS A 31 50.71 3.89 25.68
C LYS A 31 51.34 3.53 27.06
N PRO A 32 50.95 2.46 27.77
CA PRO A 32 50.22 2.53 29.04
C PRO A 32 50.99 1.96 30.26
N SER A 33 50.50 2.24 31.47
CA SER A 33 50.76 1.47 32.71
C SER A 33 49.93 2.12 33.84
N SER A 34 49.38 1.48 34.87
CA SER A 34 49.14 0.09 35.29
C SER A 34 48.52 0.20 36.70
N CYS A 35 47.50 -0.61 37.03
CA CYS A 35 47.12 -1.10 38.38
C CYS A 35 46.81 -0.08 39.52
N GLN A 36 45.84 -0.25 40.43
CA GLN A 36 44.82 -1.26 40.72
C GLN A 36 44.00 -0.78 41.96
N LYS A 37 42.75 -1.28 42.11
CA LYS A 37 41.83 -1.26 43.30
C LYS A 37 41.04 0.06 43.50
N ARG A 38 39.72 0.11 43.77
CA ARG A 38 38.77 -0.78 44.48
C ARG A 38 37.36 -0.78 43.86
N ALA A 39 36.65 -1.87 44.12
CA ALA A 39 35.31 -2.26 43.62
C ALA A 39 34.10 -1.52 44.24
N LYS A 40 33.00 -1.47 43.48
CA LYS A 40 31.61 -1.80 43.92
C LYS A 40 30.70 -1.94 42.69
N GLY A 41 29.88 -3.00 42.67
CA GLY A 41 29.25 -3.57 41.49
C GLY A 41 27.99 -2.88 40.95
N THR A 42 27.72 -3.19 39.69
CA THR A 42 26.40 -3.13 39.05
C THR A 42 26.41 -4.17 37.93
N PHE A 43 25.45 -5.09 37.97
CA PHE A 43 25.29 -6.16 36.97
C PHE A 43 24.87 -5.54 35.63
N MET A 44 25.78 -5.49 34.65
CA MET A 44 25.48 -5.23 33.24
C MET A 44 25.26 -6.57 32.54
N ARG A 45 24.12 -6.72 31.86
CA ARG A 45 23.87 -7.86 30.94
C ARG A 45 24.88 -7.80 29.78
N PRO A 46 25.46 -8.93 29.34
CA PRO A 46 26.35 -8.94 28.18
C PRO A 46 25.56 -8.62 26.90
N LEU A 47 26.14 -7.77 26.05
CA LEU A 47 25.66 -7.54 24.68
C LEU A 47 25.70 -8.85 23.89
N PRO A 48 24.69 -9.14 23.04
CA PRO A 48 24.73 -10.31 22.18
C PRO A 48 25.89 -10.21 21.17
N PRO A 49 26.47 -11.34 20.74
CA PRO A 49 27.52 -11.34 19.72
C PRO A 49 26.99 -10.77 18.39
N PRO A 50 27.85 -10.14 17.57
CA PRO A 50 27.47 -9.67 16.25
C PRO A 50 26.98 -10.83 15.39
N ARG A 51 25.92 -10.59 14.61
CA ARG A 51 25.36 -11.59 13.69
C ARG A 51 26.41 -11.95 12.63
N PRO A 52 26.47 -13.22 12.18
CA PRO A 52 27.30 -13.58 11.03
C PRO A 52 26.81 -12.81 9.79
N GLU A 53 27.76 -12.35 8.98
CA GLU A 53 27.51 -11.73 7.68
C GLU A 53 26.67 -12.66 6.80
N PRO A 54 25.75 -12.12 5.96
CA PRO A 54 24.97 -12.94 5.05
C PRO A 54 25.92 -13.62 4.04
N PRO A 55 25.65 -14.88 3.65
CA PRO A 55 26.48 -15.55 2.65
C PRO A 55 26.40 -14.78 1.33
N GLU A 56 27.55 -14.61 0.67
CA GLU A 56 27.64 -14.10 -0.70
C GLU A 56 26.70 -14.90 -1.60
N VAL A 57 25.72 -14.22 -2.19
CA VAL A 57 24.81 -14.81 -3.17
C VAL A 57 25.54 -14.85 -4.51
N GLU A 58 26.08 -16.01 -4.86
CA GLU A 58 26.60 -16.28 -6.19
C GLU A 58 25.44 -16.23 -7.21
N PHE A 59 25.51 -15.27 -8.14
CA PHE A 59 24.57 -15.15 -9.25
C PHE A 59 24.74 -16.33 -10.22
N ILE A 60 23.88 -17.34 -10.13
CA ILE A 60 23.81 -18.40 -11.14
C ILE A 60 22.95 -17.89 -12.31
N TYR A 61 23.62 -17.38 -13.34
CA TYR A 61 23.06 -17.16 -14.67
C TYR A 61 22.62 -18.50 -15.29
N PHE A 62 21.31 -18.70 -15.50
CA PHE A 62 20.83 -19.78 -16.37
C PHE A 62 21.02 -19.40 -17.84
N ARG A 63 22.20 -19.68 -18.39
CA ARG A 63 22.37 -19.84 -19.85
C ARG A 63 21.94 -21.24 -20.25
N GLY A 64 21.03 -21.31 -21.22
CA GLY A 64 20.42 -22.55 -21.68
C GLY A 64 21.42 -23.59 -22.18
N VAL A 65 21.15 -24.85 -21.85
CA VAL A 65 21.75 -26.02 -22.49
C VAL A 65 20.66 -27.05 -22.77
N ARG A 66 20.38 -27.27 -24.06
CA ARG A 66 19.66 -28.45 -24.55
C ARG A 66 20.52 -29.70 -24.27
N ARG A 67 19.98 -30.74 -23.61
CA ARG A 67 20.46 -32.12 -23.83
C ARG A 67 19.46 -33.21 -23.42
N ALA A 68 19.10 -33.99 -24.44
CA ALA A 68 18.80 -35.42 -24.51
C ALA A 68 18.09 -36.13 -23.33
N VAL A 69 16.84 -36.51 -23.58
CA VAL A 69 16.09 -37.52 -22.83
C VAL A 69 16.69 -38.91 -23.12
N LYS A 70 17.07 -39.65 -22.08
CA LYS A 70 17.30 -41.10 -22.12
C LYS A 70 16.16 -41.79 -21.35
N GLU A 71 15.46 -42.69 -22.02
CA GLU A 71 14.43 -43.55 -21.41
C GLU A 71 15.04 -44.51 -20.37
N PRO A 72 14.34 -44.80 -19.25
CA PRO A 72 14.77 -45.87 -18.35
C PRO A 72 14.13 -47.22 -18.70
N SER A 73 14.98 -48.24 -18.59
CA SER A 73 14.73 -49.66 -18.85
C SER A 73 13.75 -50.32 -17.87
N LYS A 74 12.97 -51.26 -18.39
CA LYS A 74 12.10 -52.19 -17.67
C LYS A 74 12.92 -53.25 -16.91
N ASN A 75 12.65 -53.47 -15.62
CA ASN A 75 12.53 -54.83 -15.09
C ASN A 75 11.72 -54.86 -13.77
N PRO A 76 10.91 -55.92 -13.52
CA PRO A 76 9.87 -55.93 -12.48
C PRO A 76 10.32 -56.70 -11.23
N GLY A 77 9.97 -56.20 -10.04
CA GLY A 77 10.21 -56.92 -8.79
C GLY A 77 9.53 -56.29 -7.58
N HIS A 78 8.42 -56.90 -7.17
CA HIS A 78 7.86 -56.90 -5.81
C HIS A 78 7.49 -55.57 -5.14
N PHE A 79 6.23 -55.13 -5.34
CA PHE A 79 5.44 -54.45 -4.31
C PHE A 79 3.96 -54.82 -4.48
N ASN A 80 3.59 -56.01 -3.98
CA ASN A 80 2.19 -56.37 -3.74
C ASN A 80 1.76 -55.73 -2.41
N GLY A 81 1.03 -54.63 -2.48
CA GLY A 81 0.55 -53.97 -1.27
C GLY A 81 -0.24 -52.67 -1.41
N ILE A 82 -0.64 -52.23 -2.61
CA ILE A 82 -1.54 -51.06 -2.77
C ILE A 82 -2.45 -51.25 -4.00
N GLN A 83 -3.24 -52.32 -4.00
CA GLN A 83 -4.28 -52.53 -5.02
C GLN A 83 -5.63 -52.81 -4.33
N ARG A 84 -6.10 -51.81 -3.58
CA ARG A 84 -7.49 -51.77 -3.09
C ARG A 84 -7.99 -50.36 -2.78
N LEU A 85 -7.68 -49.38 -3.62
CA LEU A 85 -8.29 -48.03 -3.55
C LEU A 85 -8.52 -47.39 -4.94
N ILE A 86 -8.55 -48.18 -6.01
CA ILE A 86 -8.96 -47.68 -7.34
C ILE A 86 -10.32 -48.30 -7.66
N GLY A 87 -11.34 -47.77 -6.99
CA GLY A 87 -12.74 -48.06 -7.25
C GLY A 87 -13.50 -46.75 -7.32
N GLY A 88 -13.86 -46.34 -8.54
CA GLY A 88 -14.82 -45.27 -8.81
C GLY A 88 -14.19 -43.98 -9.35
N HIS A 89 -14.43 -43.70 -10.63
CA HIS A 89 -14.48 -42.34 -11.14
C HIS A 89 -15.55 -41.55 -10.36
N LYS A 90 -15.21 -40.98 -9.20
CA LYS A 90 -15.99 -39.89 -8.62
C LYS A 90 -15.56 -38.61 -9.31
N GLY A 91 -16.48 -37.95 -10.00
CA GLY A 91 -16.26 -36.60 -10.51
C GLY A 91 -15.73 -35.70 -9.39
N LEU A 92 -14.79 -34.80 -9.73
CA LEU A 92 -14.26 -33.82 -8.77
C LEU A 92 -15.44 -33.10 -8.09
N SER A 93 -15.45 -33.03 -6.75
CA SER A 93 -16.49 -32.32 -6.00
C SER A 93 -16.68 -30.90 -6.52
N PRO A 94 -17.92 -30.38 -6.62
CA PRO A 94 -18.17 -29.07 -7.22
C PRO A 94 -17.38 -27.97 -6.52
N ILE A 95 -17.04 -26.91 -7.27
CA ILE A 95 -16.42 -25.71 -6.69
C ILE A 95 -17.55 -24.88 -6.08
N HIS A 96 -17.42 -24.57 -4.80
CA HIS A 96 -18.33 -23.74 -4.04
C HIS A 96 -17.70 -22.39 -3.75
N THR A 97 -18.53 -21.37 -3.61
CA THR A 97 -18.13 -20.05 -3.14
C THR A 97 -18.53 -19.92 -1.67
N ALA A 98 -17.61 -19.54 -0.80
CA ALA A 98 -17.89 -19.27 0.60
C ALA A 98 -17.41 -17.86 0.97
N ILE A 99 -18.09 -17.25 1.94
CA ILE A 99 -17.64 -15.99 2.55
C ILE A 99 -17.11 -16.31 3.93
N VAL A 100 -15.86 -15.94 4.19
CA VAL A 100 -15.18 -16.14 5.46
C VAL A 100 -14.89 -14.78 6.09
N ALA A 101 -15.43 -14.53 7.28
CA ALA A 101 -15.07 -13.37 8.09
C ALA A 101 -13.72 -13.60 8.77
N PHE A 102 -13.00 -12.52 9.01
CA PHE A 102 -11.79 -12.52 9.82
C PHE A 102 -11.82 -11.37 10.84
N GLY A 103 -11.28 -11.61 12.03
CA GLY A 103 -11.20 -10.62 13.11
C GLY A 103 -9.90 -10.74 13.91
N SER A 104 -9.22 -9.62 14.18
CA SER A 104 -7.98 -9.59 14.98
C SER A 104 -7.89 -8.35 15.89
N ASN A 105 -7.51 -8.55 17.16
CA ASN A 105 -7.42 -7.47 18.16
C ASN A 105 -6.12 -7.44 18.97
N LEU A 106 -5.15 -8.31 18.71
CA LEU A 106 -3.89 -8.37 19.47
C LEU A 106 -2.67 -8.34 18.55
N GLY A 107 -1.58 -7.73 19.02
CA GLY A 107 -0.29 -7.69 18.32
C GLY A 107 -0.36 -6.93 16.99
N ASP A 108 0.43 -7.39 16.01
CA ASP A 108 0.35 -6.91 14.63
C ASP A 108 -0.87 -7.53 13.94
N ARG A 109 -2.01 -6.84 14.08
CA ARG A 109 -3.33 -7.27 13.59
C ARG A 109 -3.34 -7.45 12.07
N VAL A 110 -2.68 -6.57 11.33
CA VAL A 110 -2.64 -6.59 9.86
C VAL A 110 -1.81 -7.76 9.38
N ALA A 111 -0.58 -7.92 9.88
CA ALA A 111 0.27 -9.04 9.50
C ALA A 111 -0.36 -10.39 9.86
N THR A 112 -1.13 -10.44 10.96
CA THR A 112 -1.89 -11.62 11.37
C THR A 112 -3.00 -11.96 10.36
N ILE A 113 -3.80 -10.96 9.94
CA ILE A 113 -4.84 -11.12 8.92
C ILE A 113 -4.23 -11.56 7.58
N GLU A 114 -3.11 -10.97 7.17
CA GLU A 114 -2.43 -11.33 5.92
C GLU A 114 -1.87 -12.75 5.96
N ASN A 115 -1.32 -13.17 7.09
CA ASN A 115 -0.88 -14.55 7.29
C ASN A 115 -2.05 -15.54 7.26
N ALA A 116 -3.18 -15.21 7.88
CA ALA A 116 -4.41 -16.02 7.79
C ALA A 116 -4.87 -16.15 6.33
N CYS A 117 -4.89 -15.05 5.59
CA CYS A 117 -5.23 -15.01 4.18
C CYS A 117 -4.30 -15.87 3.30
N ARG A 118 -2.98 -15.84 3.55
CA ARG A 118 -2.00 -16.72 2.88
C ARG A 118 -2.25 -18.19 3.20
N LYS A 119 -2.56 -18.51 4.45
CA LYS A 119 -2.86 -19.88 4.87
C LYS A 119 -4.18 -20.41 4.31
N ILE A 120 -5.20 -19.56 4.15
CA ILE A 120 -6.45 -19.92 3.46
C ILE A 120 -6.17 -20.30 2.01
N ASN A 121 -5.31 -19.55 1.31
CA ASN A 121 -4.85 -19.91 -0.05
C ASN A 121 -4.04 -21.22 -0.08
N GLY A 122 -3.43 -21.61 1.03
CA GLY A 122 -2.72 -22.88 1.19
C GLY A 122 -3.61 -24.08 1.50
N LEU A 123 -4.90 -23.89 1.80
CA LEU A 123 -5.84 -24.99 2.03
C LEU A 123 -6.07 -25.79 0.74
N PRO A 124 -6.28 -27.12 0.82
CA PRO A 124 -6.48 -27.94 -0.36
C PRO A 124 -7.64 -27.43 -1.22
N THR A 125 -7.40 -27.31 -2.53
CA THR A 125 -8.43 -26.91 -3.52
C THR A 125 -9.16 -25.60 -3.21
N THR A 126 -8.53 -24.71 -2.43
CA THR A 126 -9.11 -23.45 -1.96
C THR A 126 -8.33 -22.28 -2.54
N LYS A 127 -9.05 -21.25 -3.01
CA LYS A 127 -8.49 -20.00 -3.48
C LYS A 127 -9.31 -18.84 -2.96
N LEU A 128 -8.66 -17.89 -2.31
CA LEU A 128 -9.21 -16.59 -2.00
C LEU A 128 -9.26 -15.74 -3.28
N VAL A 129 -10.46 -15.27 -3.60
CA VAL A 129 -10.77 -14.60 -4.88
C VAL A 129 -10.72 -13.09 -4.75
N ARG A 130 -11.26 -12.55 -3.65
CA ARG A 130 -11.34 -11.12 -3.36
C ARG A 130 -11.57 -10.89 -1.87
N SER A 131 -11.37 -9.67 -1.41
CA SER A 131 -11.57 -9.29 -0.01
C SER A 131 -12.31 -7.97 0.13
N SER A 132 -13.00 -7.78 1.25
CA SER A 132 -13.54 -6.47 1.61
C SER A 132 -12.41 -5.51 2.00
N CYS A 133 -12.76 -4.26 2.32
CA CYS A 133 -11.92 -3.41 3.13
C CYS A 133 -11.79 -3.97 4.56
N ILE A 134 -10.86 -3.41 5.32
CA ILE A 134 -10.75 -3.67 6.76
C ILE A 134 -11.45 -2.54 7.50
N TYR A 135 -12.17 -2.87 8.56
CA TYR A 135 -12.86 -1.93 9.43
C TYR A 135 -12.38 -2.11 10.86
N GLU A 136 -12.18 -1.01 11.58
CA GLU A 136 -11.85 -1.04 13.01
C GLU A 136 -13.11 -0.80 13.85
N THR A 137 -13.38 -1.69 14.80
CA THR A 137 -14.55 -1.59 15.68
C THR A 137 -14.18 -1.84 17.12
N LYS A 138 -14.84 -1.12 18.04
CA LYS A 138 -14.79 -1.47 19.47
C LYS A 138 -15.30 -2.88 19.68
N ALA A 139 -14.74 -3.55 20.68
CA ALA A 139 -15.24 -4.84 21.09
C ALA A 139 -16.70 -4.76 21.57
N MET A 140 -17.56 -5.62 21.00
CA MET A 140 -19.01 -5.59 21.26
C MET A 140 -19.41 -6.06 22.67
N TYR A 141 -18.62 -6.95 23.29
CA TYR A 141 -19.02 -7.63 24.54
C TYR A 141 -18.10 -7.34 25.75
N VAL A 142 -16.86 -6.90 25.52
CA VAL A 142 -15.89 -6.59 26.57
C VAL A 142 -15.18 -5.30 26.19
N THR A 143 -15.40 -4.23 26.95
CA THR A 143 -14.95 -2.87 26.59
C THR A 143 -13.53 -2.53 27.01
N ASP A 144 -12.87 -3.39 27.81
CA ASP A 144 -11.49 -3.21 28.28
C ASP A 144 -10.51 -4.09 27.48
N GLN A 145 -10.51 -3.91 26.17
CA GLN A 145 -9.55 -4.54 25.25
C GLN A 145 -9.35 -3.66 24.00
N ALA A 146 -8.27 -3.93 23.26
CA ALA A 146 -7.97 -3.23 22.02
C ALA A 146 -9.07 -3.45 20.95
N ASP A 147 -9.21 -2.48 20.06
CA ASP A 147 -10.18 -2.53 18.96
C ASP A 147 -9.87 -3.68 17.99
N PHE A 148 -10.93 -4.20 17.37
CA PHE A 148 -10.84 -5.29 16.40
C PHE A 148 -10.71 -4.73 14.99
N LEU A 149 -9.76 -5.27 14.22
CA LEU A 149 -9.77 -5.20 12.77
C LEU A 149 -10.64 -6.34 12.24
N ASN A 150 -11.68 -6.00 11.47
CA ASN A 150 -12.63 -6.95 10.89
C ASN A 150 -12.72 -6.79 9.38
N GLY A 151 -13.01 -7.90 8.71
CA GLY A 151 -13.33 -7.91 7.29
C GLY A 151 -13.82 -9.29 6.84
N VAL A 152 -14.07 -9.43 5.54
CA VAL A 152 -14.45 -10.70 4.93
C VAL A 152 -13.63 -10.98 3.69
N CYS A 153 -13.52 -12.26 3.33
CA CYS A 153 -12.98 -12.69 2.06
C CYS A 153 -13.88 -13.71 1.38
N GLU A 154 -13.94 -13.62 0.06
CA GLU A 154 -14.60 -14.61 -0.78
C GLU A 154 -13.59 -15.69 -1.16
N VAL A 155 -13.94 -16.95 -0.90
CA VAL A 155 -13.11 -18.10 -1.23
C VAL A 155 -13.87 -19.04 -2.16
N LYS A 156 -13.16 -19.58 -3.16
CA LYS A 156 -13.62 -20.70 -3.97
C LYS A 156 -12.95 -21.97 -3.47
N THR A 157 -13.72 -22.98 -3.10
CA THR A 157 -13.21 -24.22 -2.53
C THR A 157 -13.98 -25.44 -3.00
N ARG A 158 -13.33 -26.62 -3.03
CA ARG A 158 -14.00 -27.91 -3.21
C ARG A 158 -14.20 -28.69 -1.89
N LEU A 159 -13.77 -28.10 -0.76
CA LEU A 159 -13.98 -28.65 0.57
C LEU A 159 -15.45 -28.50 0.98
N SER A 160 -16.02 -29.50 1.66
CA SER A 160 -17.35 -29.38 2.28
C SER A 160 -17.37 -28.28 3.35
N PRO A 161 -18.56 -27.80 3.80
CA PRO A 161 -18.65 -26.84 4.90
C PRO A 161 -17.83 -27.22 6.14
N LEU A 162 -17.92 -28.48 6.59
CA LEU A 162 -17.13 -28.98 7.71
C LEU A 162 -15.63 -29.09 7.39
N GLY A 163 -15.26 -29.47 6.16
CA GLY A 163 -13.86 -29.52 5.74
C GLY A 163 -13.21 -28.13 5.67
N LEU A 164 -13.96 -27.12 5.24
CA LEU A 164 -13.52 -25.73 5.29
C LEU A 164 -13.38 -25.26 6.74
N LEU A 165 -14.36 -25.56 7.60
CA LEU A 165 -14.30 -25.23 9.03
C LEU A 165 -13.07 -25.84 9.71
N ASP A 166 -12.81 -27.13 9.48
CA ASP A 166 -11.63 -27.83 10.02
C ASP A 166 -10.33 -27.16 9.55
N GLY A 167 -10.27 -26.74 8.29
CA GLY A 167 -9.14 -25.98 7.73
C GLY A 167 -8.94 -24.64 8.42
N LEU A 168 -10.01 -23.84 8.57
CA LEU A 168 -9.96 -22.53 9.23
C LEU A 168 -9.57 -22.66 10.71
N GLN A 169 -10.15 -23.62 11.44
CA GLN A 169 -9.81 -23.90 12.84
C GLN A 169 -8.35 -24.36 13.00
N SER A 170 -7.81 -25.09 12.01
CA SER A 170 -6.38 -25.43 11.98
C SER A 170 -5.50 -24.20 11.81
N ILE A 171 -5.87 -23.29 10.90
CA ILE A 171 -5.15 -22.02 10.68
C ILE A 171 -5.17 -21.18 11.95
N GLU A 172 -6.34 -21.00 12.55
CA GLU A 172 -6.47 -20.32 13.82
C GLU A 172 -5.58 -20.95 14.88
N LYS A 173 -5.63 -22.26 15.07
CA LYS A 173 -4.81 -22.97 16.06
C LYS A 173 -3.32 -22.77 15.83
N GLU A 174 -2.89 -22.70 14.58
CA GLU A 174 -1.49 -22.45 14.22
C GLU A 174 -1.09 -21.00 14.51
N LEU A 175 -1.89 -20.02 14.09
CA LEU A 175 -1.63 -18.60 14.34
C LEU A 175 -1.78 -18.22 15.82
N LYS A 176 -2.64 -18.94 16.55
CA LYS A 176 -2.78 -18.89 18.02
C LYS A 176 -1.54 -19.45 18.76
N ARG A 177 -0.55 -20.07 18.08
CA ARG A 177 0.65 -20.70 18.68
C ARG A 177 1.96 -19.92 18.49
N VAL A 178 1.96 -18.80 17.76
CA VAL A 178 3.16 -17.97 17.56
C VAL A 178 3.41 -17.12 18.82
N LYS A 179 4.25 -17.63 19.73
CA LYS A 179 4.49 -17.14 21.11
C LYS A 179 5.34 -15.84 21.16
N VAL A 180 4.93 -14.89 22.02
CA VAL A 180 5.85 -13.99 22.74
C VAL A 180 5.89 -14.31 24.24
N ILE A 181 4.84 -14.92 24.82
CA ILE A 181 4.80 -15.39 26.21
C ILE A 181 3.98 -16.69 26.28
N ASP A 182 4.37 -17.63 27.14
CA ASP A 182 3.59 -18.85 27.39
C ASP A 182 2.29 -18.51 28.14
N LYS A 183 1.13 -18.93 27.59
CA LYS A 183 -0.24 -18.74 28.13
C LYS A 183 -0.79 -17.29 28.16
N GLY A 184 -0.64 -16.51 27.09
CA GLY A 184 -1.30 -15.20 26.89
C GLY A 184 -2.58 -15.20 26.01
N PRO A 185 -3.34 -14.09 25.91
CA PRO A 185 -4.56 -13.94 25.09
C PRO A 185 -4.31 -14.00 23.56
N ARG A 186 -5.35 -14.30 22.73
CA ARG A 186 -5.30 -14.86 21.35
C ARG A 186 -5.59 -13.87 20.19
N THR A 187 -5.03 -14.11 18.99
CA THR A 187 -4.80 -13.10 17.91
C THR A 187 -5.72 -13.07 16.67
N ILE A 188 -6.41 -14.15 16.27
CA ILE A 188 -7.25 -14.20 15.04
C ILE A 188 -8.47 -15.11 15.19
N ASP A 189 -9.58 -14.73 14.56
CA ASP A 189 -10.85 -15.46 14.48
C ASP A 189 -11.29 -15.56 13.01
N LEU A 190 -11.77 -16.74 12.57
CA LEU A 190 -12.16 -17.04 11.19
C LEU A 190 -13.50 -17.80 11.12
N ASP A 191 -14.56 -17.11 10.70
CA ASP A 191 -15.92 -17.66 10.65
C ASP A 191 -16.46 -17.82 9.23
N ILE A 192 -17.11 -18.95 8.93
CA ILE A 192 -17.85 -19.13 7.68
C ILE A 192 -19.21 -18.43 7.81
N LEU A 193 -19.41 -17.36 7.04
CA LEU A 193 -20.68 -16.62 7.03
C LEU A 193 -21.70 -17.24 6.07
N LEU A 194 -21.26 -17.55 4.85
CA LEU A 194 -22.10 -18.02 3.74
C LEU A 194 -21.37 -19.10 2.96
N TYR A 195 -22.12 -20.01 2.34
CA TYR A 195 -21.60 -21.07 1.48
C TYR A 195 -22.54 -21.25 0.26
N GLY A 196 -22.35 -20.41 -0.75
CA GLY A 196 -23.30 -20.21 -1.83
C GLY A 196 -24.64 -19.71 -1.28
N ASP A 197 -25.71 -20.36 -1.70
CA ASP A 197 -27.07 -20.18 -1.16
C ASP A 197 -27.48 -21.32 -0.24
N SER A 198 -26.51 -22.12 0.23
CA SER A 198 -26.78 -23.31 1.02
C SER A 198 -27.23 -22.94 2.43
N VAL A 199 -28.24 -23.66 2.92
CA VAL A 199 -28.58 -23.71 4.34
C VAL A 199 -28.04 -25.02 4.90
N PHE A 200 -27.19 -24.93 5.92
CA PHE A 200 -26.54 -26.07 6.54
C PHE A 200 -26.63 -25.96 8.05
N HIS A 201 -27.07 -27.04 8.71
CA HIS A 201 -27.17 -27.13 10.16
C HIS A 201 -26.41 -28.35 10.65
N HIS A 202 -25.51 -28.13 11.60
CA HIS A 202 -24.72 -29.15 12.28
C HIS A 202 -24.39 -28.67 13.69
N GLU A 203 -24.15 -29.59 14.62
CA GLU A 203 -23.75 -29.28 16.02
C GLU A 203 -22.51 -28.36 16.15
N ARG A 204 -21.72 -28.22 15.09
CA ARG A 204 -20.47 -27.45 15.04
C ARG A 204 -20.55 -26.21 14.14
N LEU A 205 -21.58 -26.12 13.27
CA LEU A 205 -21.62 -25.14 12.19
C LEU A 205 -23.05 -24.91 11.71
N ASP A 206 -23.42 -23.63 11.66
CA ASP A 206 -24.63 -23.15 11.02
C ASP A 206 -24.24 -22.25 9.85
N ILE A 207 -24.82 -22.49 8.68
CA ILE A 207 -24.71 -21.62 7.51
C ILE A 207 -26.13 -21.31 7.02
N PRO A 208 -26.50 -20.04 6.80
CA PRO A 208 -25.73 -18.83 7.13
C PRO A 208 -25.38 -18.70 8.62
N HIS A 209 -24.33 -17.94 8.94
CA HIS A 209 -23.91 -17.74 10.32
C HIS A 209 -25.02 -17.02 11.13
N LYS A 210 -25.47 -17.63 12.23
CA LYS A 210 -26.65 -17.22 13.03
C LYS A 210 -26.71 -15.73 13.38
N LEU A 211 -25.58 -15.14 13.77
CA LEU A 211 -25.51 -13.76 14.27
C LEU A 211 -25.09 -12.74 13.20
N MET A 212 -24.97 -13.12 11.93
CA MET A 212 -24.41 -12.22 10.91
C MET A 212 -25.25 -10.97 10.68
N LEU A 213 -26.58 -11.07 10.79
CA LEU A 213 -27.51 -9.95 10.55
C LEU A 213 -27.58 -8.97 11.73
N GLU A 214 -26.99 -9.28 12.88
CA GLU A 214 -26.99 -8.43 14.08
C GLU A 214 -25.68 -7.63 14.22
N ARG A 215 -24.69 -7.88 13.35
CA ARG A 215 -23.31 -7.40 13.51
C ARG A 215 -22.92 -6.46 12.39
N GLU A 216 -22.83 -5.16 12.68
CA GLU A 216 -22.37 -4.16 11.70
C GLU A 216 -20.97 -4.49 11.17
N PHE A 217 -20.04 -4.91 12.04
CA PHE A 217 -18.67 -5.28 11.67
C PHE A 217 -18.57 -6.53 10.76
N VAL A 218 -19.68 -7.26 10.58
CA VAL A 218 -19.83 -8.35 9.61
C VAL A 218 -20.52 -7.87 8.35
N LEU A 219 -21.66 -7.17 8.49
CA LEU A 219 -22.45 -6.72 7.34
C LEU A 219 -21.75 -5.63 6.51
N ARG A 220 -21.03 -4.71 7.16
CA ARG A 220 -20.29 -3.63 6.47
C ARG A 220 -19.28 -4.19 5.47
N PRO A 221 -18.30 -5.02 5.88
CA PRO A 221 -17.38 -5.63 4.93
C PRO A 221 -18.06 -6.61 3.95
N LEU A 222 -19.16 -7.26 4.35
CA LEU A 222 -19.93 -8.10 3.41
C LEU A 222 -20.53 -7.28 2.26
N CYS A 223 -21.00 -6.07 2.54
CA CYS A 223 -21.55 -5.16 1.55
C CYS A 223 -20.49 -4.60 0.58
N ASP A 224 -19.21 -4.63 0.91
CA ASP A 224 -18.14 -4.34 -0.08
C ASP A 224 -18.11 -5.38 -1.22
N LEU A 225 -18.59 -6.60 -0.95
CA LEU A 225 -18.51 -7.72 -1.90
C LEU A 225 -19.84 -8.01 -2.59
N ILE A 226 -20.94 -7.98 -1.83
CA ILE A 226 -22.26 -8.46 -2.25
C ILE A 226 -23.42 -7.66 -1.60
N PRO A 227 -23.49 -6.33 -1.78
CA PRO A 227 -24.47 -5.49 -1.08
C PRO A 227 -25.92 -5.86 -1.42
N GLU A 228 -26.19 -6.19 -2.69
CA GLU A 228 -27.53 -6.50 -3.22
C GLU A 228 -27.98 -7.95 -3.00
N LYS A 229 -27.14 -8.80 -2.40
CA LYS A 229 -27.52 -10.20 -2.16
C LYS A 229 -28.46 -10.28 -0.95
N SER A 230 -29.52 -11.07 -1.05
CA SER A 230 -30.38 -11.38 0.10
C SER A 230 -29.83 -12.54 0.94
N HIS A 231 -30.17 -12.54 2.23
CA HIS A 231 -29.81 -13.63 3.13
C HIS A 231 -30.58 -14.92 2.75
N PRO A 232 -29.94 -16.10 2.67
CA PRO A 232 -30.62 -17.34 2.24
C PRO A 232 -31.89 -17.71 3.01
N LEU A 233 -31.97 -17.36 4.30
CA LEU A 233 -33.15 -17.57 5.16
C LEU A 233 -34.11 -16.37 5.26
N HIS A 234 -33.68 -15.18 4.83
CA HIS A 234 -34.45 -13.93 4.94
C HIS A 234 -34.33 -13.18 3.61
N GLN A 235 -35.17 -13.57 2.64
CA GLN A 235 -35.03 -13.10 1.26
C GLN A 235 -35.68 -11.75 1.00
N ASP A 236 -36.47 -11.25 1.95
CA ASP A 236 -37.24 -10.00 1.81
C ASP A 236 -36.36 -8.74 1.76
N ASN A 237 -35.10 -8.83 2.19
CA ASN A 237 -34.16 -7.71 2.25
C ASN A 237 -32.76 -8.10 1.77
N THR A 238 -32.07 -7.14 1.17
CA THR A 238 -30.65 -7.25 0.81
C THR A 238 -29.75 -7.06 2.04
N PHE A 239 -28.49 -7.50 1.97
CA PHE A 239 -27.51 -7.22 3.03
C PHE A 239 -27.32 -5.71 3.26
N LEU A 240 -27.37 -4.91 2.19
CA LEU A 240 -27.32 -3.45 2.30
C LEU A 240 -28.54 -2.89 3.07
N SER A 241 -29.75 -3.40 2.79
CA SER A 241 -30.96 -3.03 3.54
C SER A 241 -30.79 -3.35 5.04
N HIS A 242 -30.32 -4.55 5.37
CA HIS A 242 -30.04 -4.93 6.76
C HIS A 242 -28.98 -4.02 7.40
N LEU A 243 -27.88 -3.73 6.72
CA LEU A 243 -26.83 -2.85 7.21
C LEU A 243 -27.36 -1.44 7.54
N ASN A 244 -28.23 -0.91 6.70
CA ASN A 244 -28.86 0.40 6.90
C ASN A 244 -29.78 0.43 8.13
N THR A 245 -30.31 -0.72 8.59
CA THR A 245 -31.08 -0.79 9.84
C THR A 245 -30.21 -0.79 11.10
N LEU A 246 -28.95 -1.22 11.00
CA LEU A 246 -28.03 -1.31 12.15
C LEU A 246 -27.19 -0.05 12.36
N SER A 247 -26.92 0.72 11.30
CA SER A 247 -25.81 1.67 11.29
C SER A 247 -26.19 3.14 11.40
N SER A 248 -25.31 3.91 12.04
CA SER A 248 -25.25 5.37 12.05
C SER A 248 -24.21 5.97 11.08
N ASN A 249 -23.62 5.18 10.15
CA ASN A 249 -22.51 5.53 9.26
C ASN A 249 -21.15 5.80 9.96
N SER A 250 -20.87 5.13 11.08
CA SER A 250 -19.66 5.41 11.89
C SER A 250 -18.39 4.64 11.51
N LEU A 251 -18.49 3.58 10.71
CA LEU A 251 -17.34 2.73 10.36
C LEU A 251 -16.70 3.13 9.03
N ALA A 252 -15.44 3.54 9.11
CA ALA A 252 -14.64 3.89 7.94
C ALA A 252 -13.75 2.72 7.49
N PRO A 253 -13.61 2.49 6.17
CA PRO A 253 -12.65 1.55 5.63
C PRO A 253 -11.22 2.03 5.88
N LEU A 254 -10.36 1.08 6.23
CA LEU A 254 -8.94 1.28 6.47
C LEU A 254 -8.14 0.70 5.31
N THR A 255 -7.22 1.50 4.77
CA THR A 255 -6.23 1.05 3.79
C THR A 255 -4.86 1.12 4.44
N PHE A 256 -4.14 0.00 4.44
CA PHE A 256 -2.84 -0.10 5.10
C PHE A 256 -1.73 0.04 4.06
N LEU A 257 -1.07 1.21 4.01
CA LEU A 257 0.01 1.42 3.05
C LEU A 257 1.28 0.64 3.43
N SER A 258 1.57 0.55 4.73
CA SER A 258 2.56 -0.38 5.30
C SER A 258 2.27 -0.59 6.79
N SER A 259 2.96 -1.55 7.41
CA SER A 259 2.92 -1.77 8.86
C SER A 259 3.54 -0.62 9.68
N GLU A 260 4.31 0.26 9.03
CA GLU A 260 5.07 1.34 9.69
C GLU A 260 4.40 2.71 9.59
N LEU A 261 3.29 2.84 8.84
CA LEU A 261 2.60 4.12 8.63
C LEU A 261 1.30 4.28 9.41
N PRO A 262 0.94 5.53 9.76
CA PRO A 262 -0.44 5.87 10.06
C PRO A 262 -1.35 5.45 8.89
N ILE A 263 -2.50 4.89 9.21
CA ILE A 263 -3.44 4.32 8.24
C ILE A 263 -4.21 5.46 7.56
N PRO A 264 -4.07 5.66 6.22
CA PRO A 264 -4.98 6.54 5.50
C PRO A 264 -6.43 6.07 5.70
N ASN A 265 -7.31 7.01 5.99
CA ASN A 265 -8.72 6.76 6.19
C ASN A 265 -9.50 7.65 5.22
N ALA A 266 -10.00 7.03 4.15
CA ALA A 266 -10.66 7.71 3.03
C ALA A 266 -12.01 8.35 3.38
N VAL A 267 -12.50 8.16 4.61
CA VAL A 267 -13.88 8.52 5.03
C VAL A 267 -13.89 9.46 6.24
N SER A 268 -12.73 9.79 6.83
CA SER A 268 -12.64 10.80 7.90
C SER A 268 -12.23 12.16 7.33
N PRO A 269 -13.17 13.11 7.09
CA PRO A 269 -12.84 14.45 6.65
C PRO A 269 -11.97 15.18 7.70
N GLY A 270 -11.03 16.00 7.24
CA GLY A 270 -10.18 16.83 8.11
C GLY A 270 -8.83 16.23 8.50
N ARG A 271 -8.43 15.08 7.93
CA ARG A 271 -7.05 14.61 8.07
C ARG A 271 -6.15 15.28 7.03
N PRO A 272 -4.92 15.65 7.41
CA PRO A 272 -3.95 16.15 6.45
C PRO A 272 -3.67 15.12 5.35
N PRO A 273 -3.70 15.49 4.05
CA PRO A 273 -3.38 14.56 2.98
C PRO A 273 -1.95 14.03 3.13
N VAL A 274 -1.78 12.76 2.75
CA VAL A 274 -0.45 12.13 2.68
C VAL A 274 0.29 12.74 1.49
N VAL A 275 1.55 13.15 1.70
CA VAL A 275 2.36 13.75 0.65
C VAL A 275 3.32 12.70 0.10
N MET A 276 3.14 12.39 -1.18
CA MET A 276 4.03 11.55 -1.97
C MET A 276 4.99 12.42 -2.78
N GLY A 277 6.25 12.45 -2.38
CA GLY A 277 7.30 13.17 -3.09
C GLY A 277 7.85 12.36 -4.26
N ILE A 278 7.91 12.99 -5.43
CA ILE A 278 8.45 12.38 -6.66
C ILE A 278 9.98 12.45 -6.64
N LEU A 279 10.64 11.31 -6.87
CA LEU A 279 12.08 11.20 -7.12
C LEU A 279 12.31 10.51 -8.48
N ASN A 280 12.56 11.31 -9.51
CA ASN A 280 12.91 10.80 -10.83
C ASN A 280 14.42 10.51 -10.88
N VAL A 281 14.79 9.24 -11.02
CA VAL A 281 16.19 8.79 -11.11
C VAL A 281 16.52 8.50 -12.58
N THR A 282 16.54 9.56 -13.36
CA THR A 282 16.79 9.52 -14.81
C THR A 282 17.96 10.43 -15.16
N PRO A 283 18.86 10.02 -16.08
CA PRO A 283 19.93 10.90 -16.56
C PRO A 283 19.38 12.20 -17.19
N ASP A 284 18.19 12.10 -17.80
CA ASP A 284 17.52 13.20 -18.49
C ASP A 284 16.12 13.43 -17.92
N SER A 285 15.92 14.43 -17.05
CA SER A 285 14.57 14.93 -16.77
C SER A 285 14.48 16.45 -16.74
N PHE A 286 13.79 16.96 -17.74
CA PHE A 286 13.57 18.38 -18.06
C PHE A 286 12.76 19.19 -17.00
N SER A 287 12.36 18.62 -15.86
CA SER A 287 11.69 19.36 -14.77
C SER A 287 12.49 19.39 -13.47
N ASP A 288 13.31 18.37 -13.24
CA ASP A 288 14.19 18.26 -12.07
C ASP A 288 15.66 18.42 -12.49
N GLY A 289 15.93 18.89 -13.71
CA GLY A 289 17.25 19.30 -14.19
C GLY A 289 18.31 18.20 -14.35
N GLY A 290 17.94 16.91 -14.40
CA GLY A 290 18.95 15.82 -14.40
C GLY A 290 19.75 15.74 -13.10
N ILE A 291 19.19 16.23 -12.00
CA ILE A 291 19.88 16.44 -10.71
C ILE A 291 19.97 15.15 -9.86
N HIS A 292 19.54 13.99 -10.34
CA HIS A 292 19.55 12.77 -9.53
C HIS A 292 20.24 11.63 -10.28
N ASP A 293 21.58 11.64 -10.24
CA ASP A 293 22.38 10.55 -10.80
C ASP A 293 22.21 9.30 -9.91
N PRO A 294 21.76 8.15 -10.45
CA PRO A 294 21.64 6.91 -9.68
C PRO A 294 22.96 6.45 -9.02
N THR A 295 24.09 6.93 -9.51
CA THR A 295 25.42 6.60 -9.01
C THR A 295 25.92 7.53 -7.90
N ASP A 296 25.32 8.71 -7.74
CA ASP A 296 25.68 9.67 -6.69
C ASP A 296 24.88 9.41 -5.40
N GLN A 297 25.44 8.58 -4.53
CA GLN A 297 24.80 8.20 -3.27
C GLN A 297 24.59 9.38 -2.31
N ASP A 298 25.52 10.32 -2.27
CA ASP A 298 25.43 11.48 -1.37
C ASP A 298 24.29 12.40 -1.80
N GLN A 299 24.15 12.63 -3.11
CA GLN A 299 23.06 13.41 -3.69
C GLN A 299 21.70 12.73 -3.48
N LEU A 300 21.59 11.41 -3.68
CA LEU A 300 20.36 10.66 -3.40
C LEU A 300 19.98 10.76 -1.93
N GLN A 301 20.94 10.53 -1.02
CA GLN A 301 20.69 10.62 0.42
C GLN A 301 20.24 12.02 0.83
N GLN A 302 20.89 13.07 0.33
CA GLN A 302 20.53 14.46 0.63
C GLN A 302 19.13 14.80 0.10
N THR A 303 18.84 14.41 -1.14
CA THR A 303 17.54 14.68 -1.79
C THR A 303 16.41 14.01 -1.03
N ILE A 304 16.55 12.71 -0.74
CA ILE A 304 15.52 11.95 -0.02
C ILE A 304 15.36 12.51 1.40
N SER A 305 16.46 12.83 2.10
CA SER A 305 16.40 13.44 3.44
C SER A 305 15.66 14.78 3.40
N ASN A 306 15.93 15.63 2.42
CA ASN A 306 15.24 16.91 2.26
C ASN A 306 13.74 16.74 2.02
N MET A 307 13.32 15.76 1.21
CA MET A 307 11.91 15.46 0.97
C MET A 307 11.21 15.00 2.26
N LEU A 308 11.85 14.10 3.02
CA LEU A 308 11.34 13.61 4.29
C LEU A 308 11.27 14.72 5.35
N ASP A 309 12.31 15.54 5.47
CA ASP A 309 12.36 16.69 6.39
C ASP A 309 11.34 17.77 6.00
N SER A 310 10.96 17.84 4.72
CA SER A 310 9.88 18.71 4.22
C SER A 310 8.47 18.14 4.45
N GLY A 311 8.35 16.91 5.00
CA GLY A 311 7.07 16.29 5.34
C GLY A 311 6.53 15.28 4.33
N ALA A 312 7.33 14.83 3.36
CA ALA A 312 6.95 13.68 2.55
C ALA A 312 6.87 12.43 3.44
N THR A 313 5.77 11.69 3.32
CA THR A 313 5.56 10.41 4.00
C THR A 313 5.58 9.24 3.02
N ILE A 314 5.62 9.53 1.72
CA ILE A 314 5.91 8.55 0.66
C ILE A 314 6.98 9.13 -0.26
N ILE A 315 8.02 8.35 -0.56
CA ILE A 315 9.00 8.66 -1.61
C ILE A 315 8.69 7.76 -2.80
N ASP A 316 8.33 8.35 -3.93
CA ASP A 316 7.98 7.62 -5.16
C ASP A 316 9.13 7.69 -6.17
N ILE A 317 9.76 6.56 -6.42
CA ILE A 317 11.00 6.45 -7.18
C ILE A 317 10.68 5.94 -8.59
N GLY A 318 11.00 6.75 -9.61
CA GLY A 318 10.80 6.38 -11.02
C GLY A 318 12.13 6.34 -11.79
N GLY A 319 12.42 5.23 -12.47
CA GLY A 319 13.63 5.07 -13.30
C GLY A 319 13.42 5.28 -14.80
N GLU A 320 12.17 5.25 -15.26
CA GLU A 320 11.74 5.46 -16.64
C GLU A 320 10.81 6.68 -16.73
N SER A 321 11.00 7.51 -17.76
CA SER A 321 10.10 8.65 -17.99
C SER A 321 8.79 8.18 -18.61
N THR A 322 7.67 8.44 -17.95
CA THR A 322 6.31 8.17 -18.47
C THR A 322 5.73 9.37 -19.25
N ARG A 323 6.57 10.33 -19.61
CA ARG A 323 6.17 11.55 -20.33
C ARG A 323 5.71 11.24 -21.76
N PRO A 324 4.79 12.06 -22.33
CA PRO A 324 4.35 11.88 -23.70
C PRO A 324 5.53 11.88 -24.67
N GLY A 325 5.65 10.81 -25.47
CA GLY A 325 6.69 10.66 -26.48
C GLY A 325 8.07 10.20 -25.98
N SER A 326 8.23 9.81 -24.71
CA SER A 326 9.48 9.22 -24.22
C SER A 326 9.80 7.88 -24.89
N GLU A 327 11.10 7.59 -25.04
CA GLU A 327 11.57 6.27 -25.45
C GLU A 327 11.67 5.34 -24.23
N PRO A 328 11.14 4.12 -24.31
CA PRO A 328 11.25 3.16 -23.22
C PRO A 328 12.70 2.73 -23.04
N ILE A 329 13.09 2.48 -21.80
CA ILE A 329 14.39 1.88 -21.48
C ILE A 329 14.24 0.37 -21.30
N ASP A 330 15.37 -0.33 -21.25
CA ASP A 330 15.39 -1.74 -20.93
C ASP A 330 15.11 -1.99 -19.42
N GLU A 331 14.55 -3.15 -19.07
CA GLU A 331 14.23 -3.48 -17.68
C GLU A 331 15.47 -3.58 -16.78
N ASP A 332 16.61 -4.03 -17.30
CA ASP A 332 17.87 -4.08 -16.54
C ASP A 332 18.43 -2.66 -16.29
N GLU A 333 18.19 -1.75 -17.23
CA GLU A 333 18.55 -0.34 -17.08
C GLU A 333 17.68 0.35 -16.02
N GLU A 334 16.35 0.18 -16.09
CA GLU A 334 15.42 0.72 -15.10
C GLU A 334 15.77 0.20 -13.69
N THR A 335 15.99 -1.11 -13.57
CA THR A 335 16.38 -1.76 -12.30
C THR A 335 17.68 -1.16 -11.74
N ARG A 336 18.70 -0.96 -12.60
CA ARG A 336 20.00 -0.39 -12.18
C ARG A 336 19.85 1.04 -11.68
N ARG A 337 18.96 1.83 -12.26
CA ARG A 337 18.69 3.21 -11.84
C ARG A 337 17.99 3.27 -10.49
N ILE A 338 16.94 2.47 -10.30
CA ILE A 338 16.09 2.63 -9.11
C ILE A 338 16.68 1.97 -7.85
N LEU A 339 17.39 0.84 -7.97
CA LEU A 339 17.77 0.04 -6.81
C LEU A 339 18.64 0.79 -5.78
N PRO A 340 19.63 1.62 -6.19
CA PRO A 340 20.38 2.42 -5.22
C PRO A 340 19.48 3.40 -4.47
N ALA A 341 18.60 4.12 -5.18
CA ALA A 341 17.67 5.05 -4.57
C ALA A 341 16.66 4.35 -3.64
N VAL A 342 16.14 3.18 -4.03
CA VAL A 342 15.23 2.37 -3.19
C VAL A 342 15.92 1.98 -1.89
N ARG A 343 17.14 1.44 -1.94
CA ARG A 343 17.87 1.03 -0.74
C ARG A 343 18.15 2.21 0.20
N THR A 344 18.55 3.34 -0.36
CA THR A 344 18.78 4.58 0.41
C THR A 344 17.49 5.10 1.04
N ALA A 345 16.39 5.11 0.28
CA ALA A 345 15.09 5.55 0.78
C ALA A 345 14.58 4.63 1.90
N VAL A 346 14.68 3.31 1.75
CA VAL A 346 14.28 2.33 2.77
C VAL A 346 15.04 2.57 4.08
N ALA A 347 16.37 2.76 4.00
CA ALA A 347 17.19 3.03 5.17
C ALA A 347 16.80 4.32 5.90
N LEU A 348 16.45 5.37 5.16
CA LEU A 348 16.03 6.67 5.73
C LEU A 348 14.60 6.65 6.28
N CYS A 349 13.70 5.88 5.66
CA CYS A 349 12.29 5.81 6.01
C CYS A 349 12.03 5.08 7.35
N PHE A 350 12.85 4.07 7.69
CA PHE A 350 12.65 3.17 8.83
C PHE A 350 12.38 3.88 10.17
N ASN A 351 13.00 5.05 10.42
CA ASN A 351 12.80 5.82 11.65
C ASN A 351 11.93 7.08 11.48
N ARG A 352 11.37 7.30 10.29
CA ARG A 352 10.68 8.54 9.92
C ARG A 352 9.20 8.36 9.60
N LYS A 353 8.62 7.17 9.83
CA LYS A 353 7.22 6.85 9.50
C LYS A 353 6.91 7.27 8.06
N ALA A 354 7.76 6.84 7.14
CA ALA A 354 7.61 7.06 5.71
C ALA A 354 7.72 5.72 4.98
N ILE A 355 7.24 5.65 3.74
CA ILE A 355 7.39 4.46 2.89
C ILE A 355 8.01 4.79 1.55
N VAL A 356 8.45 3.72 0.88
CA VAL A 356 9.00 3.76 -0.46
C VAL A 356 8.01 3.17 -1.44
N SER A 357 7.63 3.98 -2.42
CA SER A 357 6.88 3.61 -3.61
C SER A 357 7.81 3.56 -4.83
N VAL A 358 7.52 2.69 -5.79
CA VAL A 358 8.24 2.61 -7.06
C VAL A 358 7.26 2.76 -8.21
N ASP A 359 7.48 3.77 -9.06
CA ASP A 359 6.75 4.04 -10.30
C ASP A 359 7.28 3.13 -11.41
N THR A 360 6.63 1.99 -11.59
CA THR A 360 6.99 1.02 -12.63
C THR A 360 5.78 0.19 -13.05
N TYR A 361 5.75 -0.15 -14.32
CA TYR A 361 4.76 -1.06 -14.91
C TYR A 361 5.32 -2.46 -15.20
N ARG A 362 6.59 -2.70 -14.83
CA ARG A 362 7.32 -3.94 -15.12
C ARG A 362 7.38 -4.84 -13.90
N ALA A 363 6.96 -6.09 -14.08
CA ALA A 363 6.91 -7.06 -12.99
C ALA A 363 8.29 -7.39 -12.41
N THR A 364 9.31 -7.47 -13.26
CA THR A 364 10.72 -7.75 -12.90
C THR A 364 11.31 -6.64 -12.03
N VAL A 365 11.14 -5.38 -12.46
CA VAL A 365 11.56 -4.18 -11.74
C VAL A 365 10.83 -4.05 -10.40
N ALA A 366 9.50 -4.22 -10.40
CA ALA A 366 8.71 -4.19 -9.18
C ALA A 366 9.15 -5.26 -8.18
N ASN A 367 9.34 -6.50 -8.63
CA ASN A 367 9.81 -7.58 -7.77
C ASN A 367 11.20 -7.28 -7.18
N ALA A 368 12.12 -6.74 -7.97
CA ALA A 368 13.45 -6.34 -7.48
C ALA A 368 13.36 -5.23 -6.42
N ALA A 369 12.48 -4.24 -6.62
CA ALA A 369 12.24 -3.17 -5.66
C ALA A 369 11.62 -3.68 -4.35
N LEU A 370 10.61 -4.57 -4.43
CA LEU A 370 9.96 -5.17 -3.27
C LEU A 370 10.93 -6.02 -2.46
N ILE A 371 11.78 -6.82 -3.11
CA ILE A 371 12.88 -7.55 -2.45
C ILE A 371 13.86 -6.59 -1.76
N ALA A 372 14.10 -5.42 -2.33
CA ALA A 372 14.96 -4.39 -1.75
C ALA A 372 14.30 -3.60 -0.60
N GLY A 373 13.03 -3.87 -0.29
CA GLY A 373 12.28 -3.26 0.82
C GLY A 373 11.30 -2.16 0.42
N ALA A 374 11.00 -1.97 -0.86
CA ALA A 374 9.89 -1.11 -1.27
C ALA A 374 8.56 -1.64 -0.70
N HIS A 375 7.63 -0.73 -0.41
CA HIS A 375 6.35 -1.05 0.25
C HIS A 375 5.17 -0.98 -0.72
N MET A 376 5.32 -0.20 -1.79
CA MET A 376 4.26 0.15 -2.71
C MET A 376 4.77 0.11 -4.15
N ILE A 377 3.92 -0.36 -5.06
CA ILE A 377 4.12 -0.24 -6.50
C ILE A 377 3.08 0.72 -7.07
N ASN A 378 3.56 1.72 -7.80
CA ASN A 378 2.75 2.70 -8.50
C ASN A 378 2.66 2.31 -9.99
N ASP A 379 1.52 1.75 -10.41
CA ASP A 379 1.31 1.28 -11.77
C ASP A 379 0.46 2.26 -12.58
N VAL A 380 1.14 2.98 -13.47
CA VAL A 380 0.54 3.95 -14.40
C VAL A 380 -0.26 3.31 -15.54
N THR A 381 -0.38 1.98 -15.60
CA THR A 381 -0.93 1.27 -16.78
C THR A 381 -2.33 0.71 -16.60
N CYS A 382 -3.00 0.96 -15.48
CA CYS A 382 -4.34 0.46 -15.18
C CYS A 382 -4.39 -1.08 -15.13
N ALA A 383 -3.52 -1.71 -14.33
CA ALA A 383 -3.50 -3.16 -14.10
C ALA A 383 -3.35 -4.01 -15.37
N ARG A 384 -2.63 -3.49 -16.38
CA ARG A 384 -2.43 -4.23 -17.65
C ARG A 384 -1.57 -5.48 -17.47
N ASN A 385 -0.59 -5.45 -16.58
CA ASN A 385 0.39 -6.52 -16.41
C ASN A 385 0.01 -7.52 -15.29
N ASP A 386 -0.41 -8.74 -15.66
CA ASP A 386 -0.77 -9.79 -14.70
C ASP A 386 0.40 -10.23 -13.80
N TYR A 387 1.63 -10.19 -14.31
CA TYR A 387 2.81 -10.58 -13.53
C TYR A 387 3.16 -9.52 -12.48
N LEU A 388 2.91 -8.24 -12.77
CA LEU A 388 3.09 -7.15 -11.81
C LEU A 388 2.15 -7.33 -10.62
N LEU A 389 0.87 -7.58 -10.89
CA LEU A 389 -0.15 -7.80 -9.86
C LEU A 389 0.15 -9.02 -8.99
N LYS A 390 0.69 -10.10 -9.58
CA LYS A 390 1.15 -11.27 -8.82
C LYS A 390 2.32 -10.94 -7.92
N ALA A 391 3.33 -10.22 -8.42
CA ALA A 391 4.46 -9.79 -7.60
C ALA A 391 3.98 -8.95 -6.41
N VAL A 392 3.12 -7.95 -6.64
CA VAL A 392 2.50 -7.15 -5.57
C VAL A 392 1.80 -8.06 -4.53
N ALA A 393 0.99 -9.01 -4.99
CA ALA A 393 0.26 -9.91 -4.11
C ALA A 393 1.16 -10.87 -3.31
N GLU A 394 2.26 -11.34 -3.90
CA GLU A 394 3.22 -12.25 -3.26
C GLU A 394 4.00 -11.58 -2.13
N HIS A 395 4.22 -10.26 -2.24
CA HIS A 395 4.93 -9.45 -1.25
C HIS A 395 4.01 -8.72 -0.26
N ASP A 396 2.69 -8.98 -0.29
CA ASP A 396 1.68 -8.26 0.51
C ASP A 396 1.81 -6.71 0.36
N ALA A 397 2.25 -6.25 -0.81
CA ALA A 397 2.59 -4.85 -1.08
C ALA A 397 1.35 -3.99 -1.41
N SER A 398 1.47 -2.69 -1.18
CA SER A 398 0.46 -1.72 -1.62
C SER A 398 0.56 -1.46 -3.13
N TYR A 399 -0.58 -1.12 -3.75
CA TYR A 399 -0.70 -0.98 -5.19
C TYR A 399 -1.50 0.26 -5.55
N VAL A 400 -0.86 1.18 -6.28
CA VAL A 400 -1.58 2.28 -6.92
C VAL A 400 -2.06 1.80 -8.29
N LEU A 401 -3.37 1.78 -8.47
CA LEU A 401 -4.04 1.52 -9.74
C LEU A 401 -4.37 2.86 -10.39
N MET A 402 -3.53 3.32 -11.31
CA MET A 402 -3.81 4.54 -12.06
C MET A 402 -4.53 4.23 -13.38
N HIS A 403 -5.60 4.96 -13.65
CA HIS A 403 -6.27 4.91 -14.95
C HIS A 403 -5.37 5.45 -16.07
N SER A 404 -5.15 4.68 -17.13
CA SER A 404 -4.57 5.16 -18.39
C SER A 404 -4.95 4.25 -19.56
N ARG A 405 -4.74 4.74 -20.78
CA ARG A 405 -4.91 3.97 -22.02
C ARG A 405 -3.68 4.12 -22.91
N GLY A 406 -3.38 3.09 -23.69
CA GLY A 406 -2.26 3.11 -24.64
C GLY A 406 -0.88 3.14 -23.97
N THR A 407 0.12 3.68 -24.66
CA THR A 407 1.49 3.87 -24.17
C THR A 407 1.86 5.35 -24.15
N ALA A 408 3.05 5.69 -23.65
CA ALA A 408 3.56 7.06 -23.69
C ALA A 408 3.54 7.68 -25.10
N LYS A 409 3.65 6.86 -26.15
CA LYS A 409 3.58 7.28 -27.56
C LYS A 409 2.16 7.39 -28.11
N THR A 410 1.24 6.54 -27.64
CA THR A 410 -0.10 6.43 -28.25
C THR A 410 -1.23 6.99 -27.40
N MET A 411 -0.99 7.39 -26.15
CA MET A 411 -2.05 7.77 -25.21
C MET A 411 -2.90 8.96 -25.69
N PHE A 412 -2.36 9.85 -26.52
CA PHE A 412 -3.11 10.98 -27.11
C PHE A 412 -3.66 10.72 -28.52
N SER A 413 -3.64 9.47 -28.99
CA SER A 413 -4.36 9.13 -30.23
C SER A 413 -5.87 9.28 -29.99
N GLU A 414 -6.61 9.67 -31.04
CA GLU A 414 -8.08 9.79 -31.02
C GLU A 414 -8.76 8.60 -30.34
N LYS A 415 -8.32 7.37 -30.66
CA LYS A 415 -8.80 6.13 -30.04
C LYS A 415 -8.68 6.08 -28.51
N HIS A 416 -7.59 6.58 -27.94
CA HIS A 416 -7.31 6.45 -26.51
C HIS A 416 -7.90 7.61 -25.70
N THR A 417 -8.09 8.76 -26.33
CA THR A 417 -8.80 9.92 -25.76
C THR A 417 -10.31 9.88 -25.98
N ASP A 418 -10.84 8.86 -26.67
CA ASP A 418 -12.28 8.69 -26.85
C ASP A 418 -12.91 8.02 -25.61
N TYR A 419 -13.54 8.82 -24.76
CA TYR A 419 -14.26 8.35 -23.57
C TYR A 419 -15.77 8.22 -23.79
N GLY A 420 -16.24 8.36 -25.02
CA GLY A 420 -17.67 8.42 -25.34
C GLY A 420 -18.33 9.65 -24.70
N ASP A 421 -19.59 9.48 -24.30
CA ASP A 421 -20.44 10.58 -23.82
C ASP A 421 -20.18 10.98 -22.36
N ASP A 422 -19.62 10.09 -21.53
CA ASP A 422 -19.36 10.36 -20.11
C ASP A 422 -18.00 9.82 -19.67
N ILE A 423 -17.08 10.75 -19.40
CA ILE A 423 -15.74 10.43 -18.93
C ILE A 423 -15.73 9.78 -17.54
N VAL A 424 -16.60 10.20 -16.62
CA VAL A 424 -16.65 9.65 -15.26
C VAL A 424 -17.11 8.20 -15.31
N ALA A 425 -18.18 7.92 -16.06
CA ALA A 425 -18.70 6.57 -16.22
C ALA A 425 -17.64 5.64 -16.84
N THR A 426 -16.95 6.09 -17.88
CA THR A 426 -15.93 5.29 -18.56
C THR A 426 -14.69 5.06 -17.68
N VAL A 427 -14.15 6.11 -17.04
CA VAL A 427 -13.00 6.00 -16.13
C VAL A 427 -13.32 5.10 -14.93
N GLY A 428 -14.50 5.29 -14.32
CA GLY A 428 -14.97 4.48 -13.19
C GLY A 428 -15.09 3.00 -13.55
N ALA A 429 -15.69 2.69 -14.71
CA ALA A 429 -15.80 1.32 -15.19
C ALA A 429 -14.45 0.66 -15.48
N GLU A 430 -13.48 1.39 -16.02
CA GLU A 430 -12.13 0.87 -16.29
C GLU A 430 -11.31 0.65 -15.03
N LEU A 431 -11.39 1.57 -14.06
CA LEU A 431 -10.77 1.40 -12.73
C LEU A 431 -11.38 0.19 -12.00
N LEU A 432 -12.71 0.04 -12.01
CA LEU A 432 -13.38 -1.09 -11.36
C LEU A 432 -12.92 -2.43 -11.95
N LYS A 433 -12.79 -2.53 -13.28
CA LYS A 433 -12.21 -3.72 -13.94
C LYS A 433 -10.77 -3.99 -13.49
N GLY A 434 -9.97 -2.93 -13.32
CA GLY A 434 -8.61 -3.02 -12.79
C GLY A 434 -8.58 -3.57 -11.36
N VAL A 435 -9.46 -3.06 -10.49
CA VAL A 435 -9.65 -3.54 -9.11
C VAL A 435 -10.02 -5.02 -9.08
N GLU A 436 -11.03 -5.44 -9.86
CA GLU A 436 -11.47 -6.83 -9.93
C GLU A 436 -10.34 -7.75 -10.39
N LYS A 437 -9.55 -7.30 -11.39
CA LYS A 437 -8.41 -8.04 -11.90
C LYS A 437 -7.31 -8.19 -10.85
N ALA A 438 -6.96 -7.10 -10.16
CA ALA A 438 -5.96 -7.09 -9.09
C ALA A 438 -6.35 -8.06 -7.96
N GLN A 439 -7.60 -8.01 -7.50
CA GLN A 439 -8.11 -8.91 -6.46
C GLN A 439 -8.07 -10.38 -6.88
N ARG A 440 -8.51 -10.69 -8.12
CA ARG A 440 -8.47 -12.06 -8.65
C ARG A 440 -7.06 -12.65 -8.72
N LEU A 441 -6.05 -11.79 -8.86
CA LEU A 441 -4.62 -12.14 -8.87
C LEU A 441 -3.98 -12.09 -7.47
N GLY A 442 -4.72 -11.71 -6.44
CA GLY A 442 -4.34 -11.85 -5.03
C GLY A 442 -4.11 -10.53 -4.29
N VAL A 443 -4.13 -9.39 -4.98
CA VAL A 443 -3.95 -8.07 -4.34
C VAL A 443 -5.16 -7.78 -3.46
N ARG A 444 -4.94 -7.44 -2.19
CA ARG A 444 -6.03 -7.22 -1.24
C ARG A 444 -6.67 -5.87 -1.42
N ARG A 445 -7.99 -5.78 -1.25
CA ARG A 445 -8.73 -4.52 -1.39
C ARG A 445 -8.16 -3.42 -0.48
N TRP A 446 -7.81 -3.75 0.75
CA TRP A 446 -7.17 -2.83 1.72
C TRP A 446 -5.71 -2.45 1.41
N ARG A 447 -5.17 -2.90 0.26
CA ARG A 447 -3.84 -2.55 -0.26
C ARG A 447 -3.90 -1.75 -1.56
N ILE A 448 -5.09 -1.46 -2.10
CA ILE A 448 -5.26 -0.75 -3.36
C ILE A 448 -5.55 0.72 -3.11
N VAL A 449 -4.86 1.60 -3.84
CA VAL A 449 -5.11 3.03 -3.95
C VAL A 449 -5.48 3.33 -5.39
N LEU A 450 -6.48 4.18 -5.64
CA LEU A 450 -6.91 4.55 -6.98
C LEU A 450 -6.31 5.88 -7.42
N ASP A 451 -5.98 6.03 -8.70
CA ASP A 451 -5.62 7.32 -9.30
C ASP A 451 -6.40 7.52 -10.62
N PRO A 452 -7.10 8.66 -10.81
CA PRO A 452 -7.86 8.94 -12.03
C PRO A 452 -6.98 9.14 -13.28
N GLY A 453 -5.66 9.27 -13.11
CA GLY A 453 -4.68 9.44 -14.17
C GLY A 453 -4.87 10.73 -14.94
N PHE A 454 -4.95 11.86 -14.23
CA PHE A 454 -5.01 13.18 -14.87
C PHE A 454 -3.80 13.38 -15.80
N GLY A 455 -4.00 13.91 -16.99
CA GLY A 455 -2.96 14.09 -18.01
C GLY A 455 -2.49 12.80 -18.69
N PHE A 456 -3.10 11.64 -18.39
CA PHE A 456 -2.84 10.37 -19.09
C PHE A 456 -4.06 9.97 -19.92
N ALA A 457 -3.85 9.90 -21.23
CA ALA A 457 -4.85 9.56 -22.24
C ALA A 457 -6.12 10.44 -22.24
N LYS A 458 -6.02 11.69 -21.76
CA LYS A 458 -7.14 12.65 -21.67
C LYS A 458 -6.75 13.98 -22.29
N THR A 459 -7.64 14.62 -23.03
CA THR A 459 -7.45 16.00 -23.52
C THR A 459 -7.48 17.01 -22.36
N ALA A 460 -7.13 18.27 -22.61
CA ALA A 460 -7.19 19.29 -21.57
C ALA A 460 -8.61 19.43 -21.01
N GLU A 461 -9.60 19.50 -21.89
CA GLU A 461 -11.03 19.65 -21.59
C GLU A 461 -11.53 18.47 -20.75
N GLN A 462 -11.16 17.24 -21.14
CA GLN A 462 -11.48 16.03 -20.41
C GLN A 462 -10.87 16.00 -19.01
N ASN A 463 -9.66 16.52 -18.83
CA ASN A 463 -9.07 16.64 -17.49
C ASN A 463 -9.83 17.64 -16.62
N VAL A 464 -10.31 18.75 -17.20
CA VAL A 464 -11.14 19.73 -16.49
C VAL A 464 -12.47 19.12 -16.08
N GLU A 465 -13.17 18.47 -17.01
CA GLU A 465 -14.45 17.82 -16.73
C GLU A 465 -14.32 16.78 -15.61
N LEU A 466 -13.29 15.93 -15.67
CA LEU A 466 -13.04 14.92 -14.66
C LEU A 466 -12.65 15.52 -13.29
N LEU A 467 -11.97 16.68 -13.26
CA LEU A 467 -11.70 17.40 -12.01
C LEU A 467 -12.98 17.96 -11.39
N GLU A 468 -13.84 18.56 -12.20
CA GLU A 468 -15.12 19.14 -11.75
C GLU A 468 -16.07 18.06 -11.21
N ARG A 469 -16.04 16.87 -11.83
CA ARG A 469 -16.89 15.73 -11.49
C ARG A 469 -16.16 14.67 -10.66
N PHE A 470 -15.05 15.03 -10.00
CA PHE A 470 -14.24 14.07 -9.24
C PHE A 470 -15.02 13.39 -8.10
N ASP A 471 -15.94 14.10 -7.45
CA ASP A 471 -16.80 13.51 -6.41
C ASP A 471 -17.73 12.42 -6.97
N GLU A 472 -18.21 12.57 -8.20
CA GLU A 472 -18.99 11.52 -8.87
C GLU A 472 -18.13 10.27 -9.14
N LEU A 473 -16.86 10.45 -9.53
CA LEU A 473 -15.94 9.33 -9.71
C LEU A 473 -15.65 8.62 -8.39
N LYS A 474 -15.44 9.38 -7.30
CA LYS A 474 -15.26 8.80 -5.96
C LYS A 474 -16.49 8.02 -5.51
N ALA A 475 -17.68 8.52 -5.81
CA ALA A 475 -18.96 7.88 -5.49
C ALA A 475 -19.37 6.80 -6.50
N TYR A 476 -18.53 6.48 -7.48
CA TYR A 476 -18.85 5.48 -8.49
C TYR A 476 -19.05 4.10 -7.85
N PRO A 477 -20.14 3.36 -8.19
CA PRO A 477 -20.44 2.06 -7.61
C PRO A 477 -19.27 1.07 -7.62
N GLY A 478 -18.85 0.63 -6.44
CA GLY A 478 -17.73 -0.29 -6.23
C GLY A 478 -16.39 0.39 -5.92
N LEU A 479 -16.27 1.72 -6.09
CA LEU A 479 -15.05 2.50 -5.85
C LEU A 479 -15.09 3.36 -4.57
N GLU A 480 -16.24 3.46 -3.90
CA GLU A 480 -16.52 4.42 -2.81
C GLU A 480 -15.65 4.23 -1.57
N SER A 481 -15.09 3.04 -1.39
CA SER A 481 -14.31 2.66 -0.21
C SER A 481 -12.79 2.71 -0.42
N PHE A 482 -12.31 3.17 -1.58
CA PHE A 482 -10.88 3.26 -1.86
C PHE A 482 -10.33 4.66 -1.59
N PRO A 483 -9.08 4.75 -1.11
CA PRO A 483 -8.37 6.01 -1.07
C PRO A 483 -7.91 6.43 -2.46
N TRP A 484 -7.80 7.73 -2.66
CA TRP A 484 -7.45 8.35 -3.93
C TRP A 484 -6.10 9.06 -3.87
N LEU A 485 -5.23 8.69 -4.80
CA LEU A 485 -4.01 9.41 -5.13
C LEU A 485 -4.27 10.33 -6.31
N VAL A 486 -3.74 11.55 -6.24
CA VAL A 486 -3.77 12.49 -7.37
C VAL A 486 -2.38 13.08 -7.63
N GLY A 487 -1.88 12.83 -8.85
CA GLY A 487 -0.67 13.47 -9.37
C GLY A 487 -0.97 14.47 -10.48
N ILE A 488 -1.15 15.76 -10.14
CA ILE A 488 -1.32 16.85 -11.12
C ILE A 488 -0.11 17.79 -11.23
N SER A 489 0.88 17.62 -10.35
CA SER A 489 2.03 18.52 -10.24
C SER A 489 2.74 18.74 -11.57
N ARG A 490 2.86 20.02 -11.95
CA ARG A 490 3.53 20.52 -13.17
C ARG A 490 2.98 19.98 -14.50
N LYS A 491 1.76 19.43 -14.53
CA LYS A 491 1.14 18.93 -15.77
C LYS A 491 0.64 20.10 -16.64
N LYS A 492 0.81 19.99 -17.95
CA LYS A 492 0.49 21.08 -18.90
C LYS A 492 -0.96 21.60 -18.82
N PHE A 493 -1.94 20.73 -18.54
CA PHE A 493 -3.35 21.16 -18.45
C PHE A 493 -3.62 22.06 -17.22
N VAL A 494 -2.81 21.93 -16.16
CA VAL A 494 -2.89 22.78 -14.95
C VAL A 494 -2.58 24.24 -15.29
N ARG A 495 -1.69 24.49 -16.27
CA ARG A 495 -1.37 25.85 -16.74
C ARG A 495 -2.61 26.63 -17.16
N GLY A 496 -3.46 26.00 -17.96
CA GLY A 496 -4.71 26.60 -18.44
C GLY A 496 -5.69 26.88 -17.30
N LEU A 497 -5.83 25.93 -16.37
CA LEU A 497 -6.71 26.07 -15.20
C LEU A 497 -6.26 27.15 -14.21
N ALA A 498 -4.95 27.33 -14.05
CA ALA A 498 -4.37 28.37 -13.21
C ALA A 498 -4.35 29.76 -13.89
N GLY A 499 -4.80 29.86 -15.15
CA GLY A 499 -4.77 31.12 -15.90
C GLY A 499 -3.36 31.65 -16.18
N LEU A 500 -2.35 30.76 -16.16
CA LEU A 500 -0.95 31.12 -16.42
C LEU A 500 -0.63 31.04 -17.91
N ASN A 501 0.16 32.00 -18.39
CA ASN A 501 0.69 31.97 -19.76
C ASN A 501 1.99 31.15 -19.81
N GLU A 502 2.54 30.96 -21.02
CA GLU A 502 3.78 30.19 -21.21
C GLU A 502 5.00 30.81 -20.55
N GLU A 503 5.09 32.14 -20.54
CA GLU A 503 6.19 32.89 -19.90
C GLU A 503 6.23 32.68 -18.38
N LYS A 504 5.06 32.48 -17.75
CA LYS A 504 4.92 32.24 -16.31
C LYS A 504 4.85 30.75 -15.95
N TRP A 505 5.16 29.85 -16.89
CA TRP A 505 5.14 28.40 -16.66
C TRP A 505 6.56 27.83 -16.51
N ASP A 506 7.36 28.47 -15.66
CA ASP A 506 8.59 27.90 -15.12
C ASP A 506 8.29 26.95 -13.94
N ASN A 507 9.32 26.48 -13.23
CA ASN A 507 9.12 25.56 -12.11
C ASN A 507 8.30 26.21 -10.97
N ASP A 508 8.55 27.47 -10.66
CA ASP A 508 7.86 28.18 -9.57
C ASP A 508 6.40 28.46 -9.92
N GLY A 509 6.13 28.92 -11.15
CA GLY A 509 4.78 29.15 -11.65
C GLY A 509 4.00 27.85 -11.83
N ALA A 510 4.65 26.75 -12.25
CA ALA A 510 4.02 25.44 -12.32
C ALA A 510 3.67 24.90 -10.92
N ASP A 511 4.50 25.18 -9.92
CA ASP A 511 4.23 24.82 -8.53
C ASP A 511 3.08 25.67 -7.96
N GLU A 512 3.06 26.99 -8.20
CA GLU A 512 1.95 27.88 -7.82
C GLU A 512 0.62 27.46 -8.48
N GLY A 513 0.63 27.25 -9.80
CA GLY A 513 -0.55 26.80 -10.52
C GLY A 513 -1.05 25.43 -10.06
N THR A 514 -0.14 24.53 -9.67
CA THR A 514 -0.52 23.25 -9.06
C THR A 514 -1.29 23.47 -7.76
N MET A 515 -0.78 24.31 -6.85
CA MET A 515 -1.46 24.61 -5.58
C MET A 515 -2.85 25.21 -5.80
N GLN A 516 -2.98 26.17 -6.73
CA GLN A 516 -4.27 26.79 -7.05
C GLN A 516 -5.31 25.75 -7.50
N VAL A 517 -4.92 24.79 -8.35
CA VAL A 517 -5.82 23.73 -8.82
C VAL A 517 -6.13 22.72 -7.71
N LEU A 518 -5.15 22.36 -6.87
CA LEU A 518 -5.38 21.49 -5.71
C LEU A 518 -6.41 22.11 -4.76
N ASP A 519 -6.21 23.37 -4.38
CA ASP A 519 -7.10 24.09 -3.45
C ASP A 519 -8.51 24.24 -4.03
N LYS A 520 -8.62 24.60 -5.31
CA LYS A 520 -9.91 24.84 -5.96
C LYS A 520 -10.73 23.58 -6.19
N TYR A 521 -10.10 22.49 -6.63
CA TYR A 521 -10.84 21.31 -7.11
C TYR A 521 -10.77 20.10 -6.17
N LEU A 522 -9.69 19.97 -5.40
CA LEU A 522 -9.31 18.72 -4.74
C LEU A 522 -9.16 18.81 -3.21
N SER A 523 -9.28 20.02 -2.65
CA SER A 523 -9.22 20.25 -1.20
C SER A 523 -10.23 19.37 -0.44
N GLY A 524 -9.73 18.59 0.52
CA GLY A 524 -10.52 17.65 1.32
C GLY A 524 -11.04 16.42 0.57
N LYS A 525 -10.67 16.22 -0.70
CA LYS A 525 -11.17 15.11 -1.54
C LYS A 525 -10.15 14.02 -1.82
N VAL A 526 -8.86 14.28 -1.60
CA VAL A 526 -7.75 13.41 -1.99
C VAL A 526 -6.99 12.92 -0.75
N ASP A 527 -6.63 11.64 -0.75
CA ASP A 527 -5.90 11.00 0.35
C ASP A 527 -4.39 11.13 0.20
N ILE A 528 -3.89 11.08 -1.05
CA ILE A 528 -2.46 11.15 -1.37
C ILE A 528 -2.22 12.17 -2.49
N HIS A 529 -1.42 13.20 -2.23
CA HIS A 529 -0.95 14.13 -3.26
C HIS A 529 0.44 13.72 -3.73
N ARG A 530 0.57 13.42 -5.03
CA ARG A 530 1.86 13.13 -5.67
C ARG A 530 2.46 14.37 -6.31
N VAL A 531 3.55 14.89 -5.74
CA VAL A 531 4.11 16.22 -6.07
C VAL A 531 5.64 16.26 -6.13
N HIS A 532 6.18 17.25 -6.83
CA HIS A 532 7.62 17.55 -6.86
C HIS A 532 8.08 18.26 -5.58
N GLY A 533 9.39 18.24 -5.31
CA GLY A 533 10.01 18.66 -4.05
C GLY A 533 9.48 19.98 -3.43
N PRO A 534 9.48 21.13 -4.13
CA PRO A 534 9.09 22.41 -3.52
C PRO A 534 7.64 22.44 -3.00
N LEU A 535 6.76 21.60 -3.55
CA LEU A 535 5.37 21.49 -3.12
C LEU A 535 5.18 20.60 -1.89
N VAL A 536 6.14 19.73 -1.59
CA VAL A 536 6.08 18.83 -0.43
C VAL A 536 5.91 19.64 0.85
N ALA A 537 6.79 20.63 1.07
CA ALA A 537 6.75 21.49 2.25
C ALA A 537 5.44 22.28 2.34
N LYS A 538 4.94 22.81 1.22
CA LYS A 538 3.71 23.61 1.19
C LYS A 538 2.49 22.78 1.60
N LEU A 539 2.35 21.56 1.04
CA LEU A 539 1.24 20.67 1.37
C LEU A 539 1.35 20.11 2.79
N ALA A 540 2.56 19.77 3.24
CA ALA A 540 2.80 19.31 4.61
C ALA A 540 2.51 20.39 5.66
N GLN A 541 2.73 21.67 5.35
CA GLN A 541 2.40 22.78 6.26
C GLN A 541 0.90 23.06 6.31
N SER A 542 0.22 23.12 5.16
CA SER A 542 -1.25 23.30 5.10
C SER A 542 -2.01 22.21 5.85
N SER A 543 -1.44 21.02 5.85
CA SER A 543 -1.86 19.85 6.62
C SER A 543 -1.81 20.06 8.14
N VAL A 544 -0.77 20.72 8.65
CA VAL A 544 -0.59 20.99 10.08
C VAL A 544 -1.49 22.11 10.56
N GLU A 545 -1.75 23.12 9.73
CA GLU A 545 -2.62 24.26 10.09
C GLU A 545 -4.12 23.89 10.13
N ALA A 546 -4.52 22.83 9.41
CA ALA A 546 -5.90 22.33 9.37
C ALA A 546 -6.23 21.30 10.48
N SER A 547 -5.21 20.77 11.17
CA SER A 547 -5.33 19.76 12.24
C SER A 547 -5.39 20.41 13.62
#